data_AF-A0A8T7G3A1-F1
#
_entry.id   AF-A0A8T7G3A1-F1
#
_cell.length_a   1.000
_cell.length_b   1.000
_cell.length_c   1.000
_cell.angle_alpha   90.00
_cell.angle_beta   90.00
_cell.angle_gamma   90.00
#
_symmetry.space_group_name_H-M   'P 1'
#
loop_
_entity.id
_entity.type
_entity.pdbx_description
1 polymer ?
#
loop_
_entity_poly.entity_id
_entity_poly.type
_entity_poly.pdbx_seq_one_letter_code
_entity_poly.pdbx_strand_id
1 'polypeptide(L)'
;MPTPFYHLSVAGELYQHPGLSKGLRTLLNEHLPAFVLGKTAPDVQSISGQKREETHFYVLPPEDVTPAWQRMQQAHPEFSDLSKVSPEQAVFLTGYFCHLQADEAWLRDIFLPNFYVAEWADFRRRMYLHNVLRSYLDREVLKELPESIVGALAKAPDRDWLPFVEGHYMSQWRDYLTEQLQPGASIYTVEVFAKRQGIPVEDYVAMLDSEERMQAEVFAQVPYRLFVEYREALVAANLQLMQQLLGKLIRTEK
;
A
#
# COMPACT_ATOMS: atom_id res chain seq x y z
N MET A 1 -3.55 -4.55 7.03
CA MET A 1 -3.63 -3.81 5.76
C MET A 1 -2.76 -4.51 4.74
N PRO A 2 -2.88 -4.21 3.43
CA PRO A 2 -1.96 -4.71 2.42
C PRO A 2 -0.51 -4.42 2.81
N THR A 3 0.43 -5.18 2.27
CA THR A 3 1.86 -4.93 2.46
C THR A 3 2.34 -3.86 1.46
N PRO A 4 3.55 -3.31 1.65
CA PRO A 4 4.17 -2.44 0.65
C PRO A 4 4.23 -3.07 -0.75
N PHE A 5 4.51 -4.37 -0.86
CA PHE A 5 4.60 -5.06 -2.16
C PHE A 5 3.25 -5.13 -2.88
N TYR A 6 2.17 -5.32 -2.14
CA TYR A 6 0.83 -5.25 -2.71
C TYR A 6 0.52 -3.84 -3.24
N HIS A 7 0.91 -2.79 -2.50
CA HIS A 7 0.75 -1.40 -2.95
C HIS A 7 1.56 -1.09 -4.20
N LEU A 8 2.78 -1.62 -4.32
CA LEU A 8 3.62 -1.50 -5.52
C LEU A 8 2.98 -2.21 -6.74
N SER A 9 2.39 -3.39 -6.53
CA SER A 9 1.67 -4.11 -7.58
C SER A 9 0.46 -3.31 -8.08
N VAL A 10 -0.33 -2.73 -7.17
CA VAL A 10 -1.43 -1.83 -7.52
C VAL A 10 -0.90 -0.58 -8.25
N ALA A 11 0.28 -0.06 -7.88
CA ALA A 11 0.91 1.05 -8.58
C ALA A 11 1.25 0.70 -10.04
N GLY A 12 1.77 -0.51 -10.28
CA GLY A 12 2.03 -1.04 -11.62
C GLY A 12 0.78 -1.14 -12.47
N GLU A 13 -0.30 -1.66 -11.90
CA GLU A 13 -1.59 -1.77 -12.57
C GLU A 13 -2.17 -0.40 -12.92
N LEU A 14 -2.15 0.55 -11.97
CA LEU A 14 -2.59 1.93 -12.21
C LEU A 14 -1.77 2.62 -13.30
N TYR A 15 -0.45 2.46 -13.30
CA TYR A 15 0.46 3.04 -14.28
C TYR A 15 0.17 2.54 -15.72
N GLN A 16 -0.17 1.26 -15.85
CA GLN A 16 -0.49 0.64 -17.14
C GLN A 16 -1.98 0.78 -17.50
N HIS A 17 -2.82 1.26 -16.59
CA HIS A 17 -4.27 1.23 -16.76
C HIS A 17 -4.73 2.02 -18.01
N PRO A 18 -5.58 1.45 -18.88
CA PRO A 18 -6.02 2.10 -20.12
C PRO A 18 -6.90 3.33 -19.86
N GLY A 19 -7.57 3.39 -18.70
CA GLY A 19 -8.41 4.52 -18.30
C GLY A 19 -7.65 5.79 -17.86
N LEU A 20 -6.31 5.79 -17.85
CA LEU A 20 -5.54 7.02 -17.62
C LEU A 20 -5.67 7.96 -18.83
N SER A 21 -6.03 9.22 -18.57
CA SER A 21 -6.01 10.26 -19.60
C SER A 21 -4.59 10.51 -20.12
N LYS A 22 -4.45 11.01 -21.34
CA LYS A 22 -3.14 11.31 -21.94
C LYS A 22 -2.28 12.21 -21.05
N GLY A 23 -2.88 13.26 -20.48
CA GLY A 23 -2.17 14.19 -19.59
C GLY A 23 -1.70 13.53 -18.29
N LEU A 24 -2.54 12.69 -17.66
CA LEU A 24 -2.16 11.95 -16.46
C LEU A 24 -1.05 10.96 -16.75
N ARG A 25 -1.11 10.27 -17.89
CA ARG A 25 -0.08 9.34 -18.32
C ARG A 25 1.27 10.06 -18.51
N THR A 26 1.28 11.23 -19.16
CA THR A 26 2.51 12.04 -19.29
C THR A 26 3.07 12.43 -17.93
N LEU A 27 2.23 12.99 -17.04
CA LEU A 27 2.65 13.45 -15.72
C LEU A 27 3.18 12.29 -14.85
N LEU A 28 2.51 11.12 -14.88
CA LEU A 28 2.98 9.93 -14.17
C LEU A 28 4.26 9.36 -14.76
N ASN A 29 4.45 9.38 -16.08
CA ASN A 29 5.69 8.93 -16.69
C ASN A 29 6.88 9.80 -16.26
N GLU A 30 6.67 11.11 -16.14
CA GLU A 30 7.69 12.07 -15.73
C GLU A 30 8.08 11.92 -14.26
N HIS A 31 7.12 11.61 -13.39
CA HIS A 31 7.31 11.54 -11.93
C HIS A 31 7.01 10.16 -11.33
N LEU A 32 7.20 9.09 -12.11
CA LEU A 32 6.91 7.72 -11.67
C LEU A 32 7.64 7.35 -10.36
N PRO A 33 8.94 7.69 -10.15
CA PRO A 33 9.62 7.42 -8.89
C PRO A 33 8.90 8.01 -7.66
N ALA A 34 8.40 9.23 -7.79
CA ALA A 34 7.65 9.92 -6.73
C ALA A 34 6.32 9.21 -6.42
N PHE A 35 5.58 8.81 -7.47
CA PHE A 35 4.32 8.07 -7.30
C PHE A 35 4.52 6.75 -6.56
N VAL A 36 5.52 5.97 -6.99
CA VAL A 36 5.81 4.64 -6.44
C VAL A 36 6.28 4.73 -4.99
N LEU A 37 7.12 5.71 -4.64
CA LEU A 37 7.47 5.97 -3.25
C LEU A 37 6.24 6.36 -2.43
N GLY A 38 5.43 7.30 -2.94
CA GLY A 38 4.19 7.72 -2.29
C GLY A 38 3.23 6.57 -1.99
N LYS A 39 3.13 5.58 -2.90
CA LYS A 39 2.31 4.37 -2.72
C LYS A 39 2.72 3.49 -1.54
N THR A 40 3.91 3.68 -0.97
CA THR A 40 4.38 2.91 0.20
C THR A 40 4.75 3.79 1.38
N ALA A 41 4.88 5.11 1.18
CA ALA A 41 5.35 6.06 2.17
C ALA A 41 4.62 6.02 3.53
N PRO A 42 3.30 5.77 3.64
CA PRO A 42 2.66 5.70 4.95
C PRO A 42 3.26 4.62 5.87
N ASP A 43 3.80 3.54 5.30
CA ASP A 43 4.40 2.42 6.05
C ASP A 43 5.80 2.73 6.63
N VAL A 44 6.36 3.92 6.35
CA VAL A 44 7.62 4.43 6.94
C VAL A 44 7.64 4.34 8.47
N GLN A 45 6.47 4.40 9.12
CA GLN A 45 6.35 4.24 10.57
C GLN A 45 7.05 2.97 11.09
N SER A 46 7.16 1.93 10.24
CA SER A 46 7.87 0.68 10.55
C SER A 46 9.37 0.88 10.82
N ILE A 47 9.96 1.96 10.32
CA ILE A 47 11.37 2.32 10.50
C ILE A 47 11.57 3.63 11.26
N SER A 48 10.65 4.60 11.14
CA SER A 48 10.76 5.89 11.84
C SER A 48 10.35 5.82 13.31
N GLY A 49 9.65 4.74 13.70
CA GLY A 49 9.12 4.58 15.06
C GLY A 49 7.91 5.45 15.37
N GLN A 50 7.40 6.21 14.39
CA GLN A 50 6.13 6.92 14.51
C GLN A 50 4.99 5.93 14.77
N LYS A 51 3.93 6.42 15.42
CA LYS A 51 2.71 5.64 15.55
C LYS A 51 2.01 5.56 14.20
N ARG A 52 1.23 4.50 14.02
CA ARG A 52 0.52 4.26 12.76
C ARG A 52 -0.43 5.41 12.43
N GLU A 53 -1.15 5.94 13.41
CA GLU A 53 -2.12 7.02 13.22
C GLU A 53 -1.47 8.33 12.75
N GLU A 54 -0.17 8.54 13.02
CA GLU A 54 0.56 9.74 12.59
C GLU A 54 0.86 9.74 11.09
N THR A 55 0.97 8.56 10.47
CA THR A 55 1.20 8.44 9.03
C THR A 55 -0.05 7.98 8.27
N HIS A 56 -0.96 7.26 8.92
CA HIS A 56 -2.16 6.74 8.27
C HIS A 56 -3.37 7.64 8.48
N PHE A 57 -3.32 8.59 9.42
CA PHE A 57 -4.41 9.53 9.71
C PHE A 57 -5.73 8.84 10.08
N TYR A 58 -5.69 7.65 10.69
CA TYR A 58 -6.86 6.98 11.25
C TYR A 58 -6.46 5.99 12.35
N VAL A 59 -7.41 5.67 13.25
CA VAL A 59 -7.24 4.71 14.36
C VAL A 59 -7.95 3.38 14.06
N LEU A 60 -7.61 2.33 14.82
CA LEU A 60 -8.22 1.01 14.71
C LEU A 60 -8.93 0.63 16.03
N PRO A 61 -10.24 0.32 16.01
CA PRO A 61 -11.16 0.40 14.87
C PRO A 61 -11.41 1.86 14.43
N PRO A 62 -11.84 2.09 13.18
CA PRO A 62 -12.08 3.44 12.67
C PRO A 62 -13.31 4.05 13.34
N GLU A 63 -13.15 5.23 13.92
CA GLU A 63 -14.22 5.98 14.63
C GLU A 63 -14.88 7.05 13.75
N ASP A 64 -14.17 7.51 12.72
CA ASP A 64 -14.58 8.61 11.85
C ASP A 64 -14.72 8.13 10.40
N VAL A 65 -15.85 8.46 9.80
CA VAL A 65 -16.24 8.09 8.43
C VAL A 65 -15.54 8.92 7.36
N THR A 66 -14.88 10.01 7.73
CA THR A 66 -14.08 10.82 6.82
C THR A 66 -12.94 9.97 6.25
N PRO A 67 -12.70 9.95 4.94
CA PRO A 67 -11.55 9.23 4.38
C PRO A 67 -10.21 9.72 4.95
N ALA A 68 -9.28 8.81 5.22
CA ALA A 68 -7.98 9.11 5.80
C ALA A 68 -7.17 10.14 4.99
N TRP A 69 -7.25 10.09 3.66
CA TRP A 69 -6.58 11.08 2.81
C TRP A 69 -7.18 12.49 2.96
N GLN A 70 -8.47 12.62 3.26
CA GLN A 70 -9.08 13.91 3.56
C GLN A 70 -8.68 14.40 4.95
N ARG A 71 -8.57 13.51 5.93
CA ARG A 71 -8.03 13.85 7.26
C ARG A 71 -6.58 14.32 7.18
N MET A 72 -5.75 13.72 6.33
CA MET A 72 -4.41 14.21 6.05
C MET A 72 -4.44 15.64 5.50
N GLN A 73 -5.33 15.95 4.56
CA GLN A 73 -5.49 17.31 4.04
C GLN A 73 -6.00 18.32 5.08
N GLN A 74 -6.83 17.88 6.03
CA GLN A 74 -7.30 18.71 7.14
C GLN A 74 -6.17 19.00 8.15
N ALA A 75 -5.35 17.99 8.45
CA ALA A 75 -4.18 18.13 9.34
C ALA A 75 -3.03 18.92 8.70
N HIS A 76 -2.89 18.83 7.38
CA HIS A 76 -1.87 19.51 6.57
C HIS A 76 -2.54 20.28 5.42
N PRO A 77 -3.10 21.48 5.67
CA PRO A 77 -3.84 22.26 4.68
C PRO A 77 -3.05 22.60 3.40
N GLU A 78 -1.72 22.62 3.47
CA GLU A 78 -0.81 22.75 2.33
C GLU A 78 -1.01 21.65 1.26
N PHE A 79 -1.58 20.51 1.64
CA PHE A 79 -1.89 19.38 0.74
C PHE A 79 -3.33 19.36 0.23
N SER A 80 -4.15 20.34 0.63
CA SER A 80 -5.54 20.47 0.14
C SER A 80 -5.62 20.92 -1.32
N ASP A 81 -4.62 21.64 -1.81
CA ASP A 81 -4.54 22.13 -3.18
C ASP A 81 -3.20 21.72 -3.82
N LEU A 82 -3.22 20.59 -4.52
CA LEU A 82 -2.02 20.04 -5.15
C LEU A 82 -1.46 20.94 -6.28
N SER A 83 -2.18 21.96 -6.74
CA SER A 83 -1.64 22.95 -7.69
C SER A 83 -0.62 23.91 -7.06
N LYS A 84 -0.55 23.95 -5.72
CA LYS A 84 0.38 24.82 -4.97
C LYS A 84 1.69 24.13 -4.58
N VAL A 85 1.80 22.83 -4.82
CA VAL A 85 3.05 22.08 -4.63
C VAL A 85 3.68 21.78 -5.99
N SER A 86 4.93 21.32 -6.00
CA SER A 86 5.57 20.90 -7.25
C SER A 86 4.81 19.72 -7.90
N PRO A 87 4.82 19.58 -9.24
CA PRO A 87 4.17 18.44 -9.92
C PRO A 87 4.66 17.09 -9.40
N GLU A 88 5.96 16.96 -9.10
CA GLU A 88 6.56 15.77 -8.51
C GLU A 88 5.98 15.44 -7.12
N GLN A 89 5.87 16.45 -6.24
CA GLN A 89 5.27 16.26 -4.91
C GLN A 89 3.77 15.99 -4.98
N ALA A 90 3.04 16.61 -5.92
CA ALA A 90 1.63 16.30 -6.16
C ALA A 90 1.43 14.83 -6.57
N VAL A 91 2.31 14.30 -7.41
CA VAL A 91 2.30 12.89 -7.83
C VAL A 91 2.64 11.97 -6.65
N PHE A 92 3.63 12.31 -5.83
CA PHE A 92 3.93 11.61 -4.58
C PHE A 92 2.72 11.56 -3.63
N LEU A 93 2.10 12.72 -3.34
CA LEU A 93 0.94 12.83 -2.45
C LEU A 93 -0.25 12.04 -2.99
N THR A 94 -0.44 12.02 -4.31
CA THR A 94 -1.48 11.19 -4.94
C THR A 94 -1.22 9.70 -4.70
N GLY A 95 0.03 9.24 -4.80
CA GLY A 95 0.42 7.88 -4.41
C GLY A 95 0.12 7.59 -2.93
N TYR A 96 0.45 8.53 -2.05
CA TYR A 96 0.17 8.46 -0.61
C TYR A 96 -1.34 8.31 -0.34
N PHE A 97 -2.17 9.14 -0.96
CA PHE A 97 -3.62 9.08 -0.79
C PHE A 97 -4.21 7.76 -1.33
N CYS A 98 -3.69 7.25 -2.45
CA CYS A 98 -4.09 5.94 -2.98
C CYS A 98 -3.67 4.78 -2.06
N HIS A 99 -2.60 4.93 -1.28
CA HIS A 99 -2.25 3.97 -0.23
C HIS A 99 -3.27 4.02 0.90
N LEU A 100 -3.58 5.21 1.42
CA LEU A 100 -4.56 5.37 2.51
C LEU A 100 -5.93 4.79 2.12
N GLN A 101 -6.40 5.03 0.90
CA GLN A 101 -7.65 4.47 0.39
C GLN A 101 -7.60 2.93 0.32
N ALA A 102 -6.48 2.34 -0.10
CA ALA A 102 -6.30 0.89 -0.13
C ALA A 102 -6.33 0.30 1.28
N ASP A 103 -5.69 0.94 2.24
CA ASP A 103 -5.64 0.50 3.63
C ASP A 103 -7.04 0.55 4.29
N GLU A 104 -7.80 1.62 4.09
CA GLU A 104 -9.18 1.72 4.58
C GLU A 104 -10.12 0.71 3.89
N ALA A 105 -9.96 0.50 2.58
CA ALA A 105 -10.74 -0.50 1.85
C ALA A 105 -10.42 -1.92 2.35
N TRP A 106 -9.15 -2.25 2.55
CA TRP A 106 -8.76 -3.55 3.10
C TRP A 106 -9.33 -3.76 4.51
N LEU A 107 -9.29 -2.72 5.33
CA LEU A 107 -9.85 -2.75 6.68
C LEU A 107 -11.34 -3.11 6.63
N ARG A 108 -12.12 -2.39 5.80
CA ARG A 108 -13.56 -2.54 5.66
C ARG A 108 -13.96 -3.88 5.02
N ASP A 109 -13.33 -4.23 3.90
CA ASP A 109 -13.82 -5.30 3.03
C ASP A 109 -13.18 -6.65 3.35
N ILE A 110 -11.96 -6.66 3.89
CA ILE A 110 -11.21 -7.88 4.18
C ILE A 110 -11.05 -8.11 5.68
N PHE A 111 -10.43 -7.17 6.40
CA PHE A 111 -9.96 -7.42 7.76
C PHE A 111 -11.09 -7.49 8.78
N LEU A 112 -11.92 -6.45 8.86
CA LEU A 112 -12.99 -6.36 9.85
C LEU A 112 -13.95 -7.56 9.78
N PRO A 113 -14.61 -7.84 8.63
CA PRO A 113 -15.61 -8.90 8.54
C PRO A 113 -15.03 -10.30 8.77
N ASN A 114 -13.81 -10.56 8.29
CA ASN A 114 -13.28 -11.92 8.25
C ASN A 114 -12.31 -12.27 9.40
N PHE A 115 -11.64 -11.28 10.00
CA PHE A 115 -10.57 -11.50 10.96
C PHE A 115 -10.72 -10.74 12.28
N TYR A 116 -11.52 -9.66 12.33
CA TYR A 116 -11.72 -8.90 13.57
C TYR A 116 -12.99 -9.32 14.32
N VAL A 117 -14.15 -9.30 13.65
CA VAL A 117 -15.44 -9.66 14.29
C VAL A 117 -15.83 -11.12 14.13
N ALA A 118 -15.14 -11.87 13.27
CA ALA A 118 -15.45 -13.28 13.01
C ALA A 118 -15.26 -14.19 14.24
N GLU A 119 -16.00 -15.30 14.31
CA GLU A 119 -15.98 -16.20 15.49
C GLU A 119 -15.50 -17.62 15.18
N TRP A 120 -15.00 -17.87 13.96
CA TRP A 120 -14.57 -19.21 13.51
C TRP A 120 -13.27 -19.72 14.17
N ALA A 121 -12.53 -18.86 14.88
CA ALA A 121 -11.39 -19.23 15.73
C ALA A 121 -11.08 -18.11 16.75
N ASP A 122 -10.20 -18.41 17.71
CA ASP A 122 -9.67 -17.39 18.62
C ASP A 122 -8.93 -16.26 17.86
N PHE A 123 -8.83 -15.09 18.49
CA PHE A 123 -8.26 -13.91 17.86
C PHE A 123 -6.80 -14.12 17.41
N ARG A 124 -5.99 -14.85 18.19
CA ARG A 124 -4.58 -15.11 17.85
C ARG A 124 -4.49 -15.93 16.56
N ARG A 125 -5.31 -16.98 16.43
CA ARG A 125 -5.37 -17.81 15.21
C ARG A 125 -5.82 -17.00 14.00
N ARG A 126 -6.84 -16.15 14.16
CA ARG A 126 -7.32 -15.26 13.08
C ARG A 126 -6.24 -14.29 12.61
N MET A 127 -5.51 -13.68 13.54
CA MET A 127 -4.39 -12.79 13.20
C MET A 127 -3.23 -13.52 12.52
N TYR A 128 -2.93 -14.76 12.91
CA TYR A 128 -1.93 -15.58 12.22
C TYR A 128 -2.36 -15.85 10.78
N LEU A 129 -3.57 -16.34 10.55
CA LEU A 129 -4.05 -16.66 9.20
C LEU A 129 -4.20 -15.41 8.31
N HIS A 130 -4.53 -14.25 8.90
CA HIS A 130 -4.51 -12.98 8.18
C HIS A 130 -3.10 -12.60 7.68
N ASN A 131 -2.06 -12.83 8.49
CA ASN A 131 -0.68 -12.56 8.09
C ASN A 131 -0.13 -13.60 7.11
N VAL A 132 -0.55 -14.87 7.22
CA VAL A 132 -0.30 -15.90 6.20
C VAL A 132 -0.89 -15.45 4.86
N LEU A 133 -2.17 -15.04 4.85
CA LEU A 133 -2.83 -14.52 3.66
C LEU A 133 -2.06 -13.36 3.02
N ARG A 134 -1.62 -12.38 3.82
CA ARG A 134 -0.83 -11.25 3.30
C ARG A 134 0.49 -11.72 2.67
N SER A 135 1.17 -12.67 3.31
CA SER A 135 2.42 -13.24 2.79
C SER A 135 2.21 -14.06 1.52
N TYR A 136 1.07 -14.76 1.41
CA TYR A 136 0.66 -15.43 0.18
C TYR A 136 0.46 -14.42 -0.95
N LEU A 137 -0.28 -13.34 -0.69
CA LEU A 137 -0.51 -12.30 -1.69
C LEU A 137 0.79 -11.62 -2.12
N ASP A 138 1.76 -11.43 -1.21
CA ASP A 138 3.09 -10.94 -1.56
C ASP A 138 3.77 -11.85 -2.59
N ARG A 139 3.76 -13.17 -2.38
CA ARG A 139 4.32 -14.13 -3.34
C ARG A 139 3.66 -14.03 -4.70
N GLU A 140 2.34 -13.85 -4.74
CA GLU A 140 1.61 -13.72 -6.01
C GLU A 140 1.93 -12.41 -6.72
N VAL A 141 1.88 -11.28 -6.01
CA VAL A 141 2.09 -9.97 -6.65
C VAL A 141 3.54 -9.70 -7.05
N LEU A 142 4.51 -10.32 -6.36
CA LEU A 142 5.92 -10.17 -6.69
C LEU A 142 6.31 -10.90 -7.98
N LYS A 143 5.65 -12.00 -8.33
CA LYS A 143 5.88 -12.72 -9.61
C LYS A 143 5.62 -11.82 -10.83
N GLU A 144 4.63 -10.95 -10.71
CA GLU A 144 4.13 -10.09 -11.78
C GLU A 144 4.48 -8.60 -11.57
N LEU A 145 5.34 -8.28 -10.58
CA LEU A 145 5.69 -6.90 -10.29
C LEU A 145 6.54 -6.32 -11.44
N PRO A 146 6.09 -5.25 -12.13
CA PRO A 146 6.82 -4.76 -13.29
C PRO A 146 8.19 -4.20 -12.90
N GLU A 147 9.23 -4.55 -13.66
CA GLU A 147 10.60 -4.03 -13.47
C GLU A 147 10.64 -2.49 -13.50
N SER A 148 9.75 -1.86 -14.26
CA SER A 148 9.61 -0.41 -14.29
C SER A 148 9.24 0.19 -12.93
N ILE A 149 8.43 -0.52 -12.13
CA ILE A 149 8.03 -0.09 -10.78
C ILE A 149 9.18 -0.27 -9.80
N VAL A 150 9.85 -1.42 -9.86
CA VAL A 150 11.05 -1.69 -9.04
C VAL A 150 12.14 -0.64 -9.32
N GLY A 151 12.45 -0.42 -10.60
CA GLY A 151 13.44 0.56 -11.03
C GLY A 151 13.03 2.01 -10.74
N ALA A 152 11.72 2.32 -10.72
CA ALA A 152 11.25 3.65 -10.34
C ALA A 152 11.39 3.89 -8.83
N LEU A 153 11.05 2.91 -7.98
CA LEU A 153 11.22 3.03 -6.53
C LEU A 153 12.69 3.33 -6.17
N ALA A 154 13.62 2.58 -6.75
CA ALA A 154 15.06 2.75 -6.53
C ALA A 154 15.59 4.15 -6.93
N LYS A 155 14.89 4.84 -7.84
CA LYS A 155 15.24 6.17 -8.35
C LYS A 155 14.49 7.31 -7.66
N ALA A 156 13.61 7.03 -6.70
CA ALA A 156 12.85 8.06 -6.01
C ALA A 156 13.81 9.01 -5.29
N PRO A 157 13.71 10.35 -5.46
CA PRO A 157 14.74 11.25 -4.96
C PRO A 157 14.70 11.41 -3.43
N ASP A 158 15.88 11.65 -2.85
CA ASP A 158 16.05 12.00 -1.45
C ASP A 158 15.63 13.46 -1.22
N ARG A 159 14.46 13.65 -0.61
CA ARG A 159 13.85 14.96 -0.34
C ARG A 159 12.95 14.92 0.89
N ASP A 160 12.66 16.10 1.42
CA ASP A 160 11.63 16.30 2.43
C ASP A 160 10.25 16.34 1.75
N TRP A 161 9.65 15.16 1.59
CA TRP A 161 8.35 14.99 0.93
C TRP A 161 7.17 15.47 1.78
N LEU A 162 7.30 15.37 3.11
CA LEU A 162 6.22 15.52 4.08
C LEU A 162 6.72 16.37 5.27
N PRO A 163 5.87 17.24 5.84
CA PRO A 163 6.23 18.03 7.02
C PRO A 163 6.21 17.22 8.33
N PHE A 164 5.62 16.02 8.30
CA PHE A 164 5.45 15.14 9.46
C PHE A 164 6.32 13.88 9.40
N VAL A 165 7.17 13.72 8.37
CA VAL A 165 8.16 12.66 8.27
C VAL A 165 9.48 13.26 7.81
N GLU A 166 10.54 13.10 8.59
CA GLU A 166 11.87 13.58 8.20
C GLU A 166 12.36 12.86 6.94
N GLY A 167 12.97 13.61 6.00
CA GLY A 167 13.37 13.07 4.70
C GLY A 167 14.32 11.86 4.79
N HIS A 168 15.18 11.79 5.80
CA HIS A 168 16.09 10.67 5.98
C HIS A 168 15.36 9.33 6.23
N TYR A 169 14.19 9.35 6.89
CA TYR A 169 13.37 8.15 7.03
C TYR A 169 12.73 7.75 5.70
N MET A 170 12.34 8.71 4.84
CA MET A 170 11.86 8.37 3.49
C MET A 170 12.92 7.66 2.66
N SER A 171 14.18 8.13 2.72
CA SER A 171 15.32 7.48 2.06
C SER A 171 15.57 6.09 2.60
N GLN A 172 15.63 5.92 3.92
CA GLN A 172 15.79 4.62 4.56
C GLN A 172 14.66 3.64 4.18
N TRP A 173 13.42 4.13 4.09
CA TRP A 173 12.27 3.32 3.70
C TRP A 173 12.37 2.86 2.25
N ARG A 174 12.70 3.77 1.33
CA ARG A 174 12.96 3.45 -0.08
C ARG A 174 14.03 2.37 -0.19
N ASP A 175 15.15 2.55 0.51
CA ASP A 175 16.30 1.67 0.42
C ASP A 175 15.98 0.29 1.00
N TYR A 176 15.29 0.25 2.14
CA TYR A 176 14.81 -1.00 2.76
C TYR A 176 13.91 -1.82 1.83
N LEU A 177 12.99 -1.17 1.11
CA LEU A 177 12.15 -1.86 0.12
C LEU A 177 12.94 -2.26 -1.12
N THR A 178 13.81 -1.39 -1.62
CA THR A 178 14.60 -1.63 -2.83
C THR A 178 15.58 -2.79 -2.67
N GLU A 179 16.16 -2.95 -1.47
CA GLU A 179 17.03 -4.08 -1.13
C GLU A 179 16.29 -5.42 -1.27
N GLN A 180 15.07 -5.49 -0.75
CA GLN A 180 14.23 -6.69 -0.81
C GLN A 180 13.73 -7.02 -2.22
N LEU A 181 13.74 -6.05 -3.13
CA LEU A 181 13.31 -6.21 -4.52
C LEU A 181 14.46 -6.55 -5.47
N GLN A 182 15.71 -6.66 -4.99
CA GLN A 182 16.83 -7.07 -5.84
C GLN A 182 16.70 -8.54 -6.27
N PRO A 183 17.21 -8.90 -7.46
CA PRO A 183 17.24 -10.29 -7.91
C PRO A 183 17.89 -11.22 -6.88
N GLY A 184 17.15 -12.23 -6.42
CA GLY A 184 17.63 -13.20 -5.44
C GLY A 184 17.61 -12.71 -3.98
N ALA A 185 17.11 -11.51 -3.70
CA ALA A 185 16.93 -11.02 -2.35
C ALA A 185 15.85 -11.79 -1.58
N SER A 186 15.99 -11.82 -0.27
CA SER A 186 14.96 -12.33 0.64
C SER A 186 13.89 -11.26 0.87
N ILE A 187 12.63 -11.68 0.84
CA ILE A 187 11.49 -10.85 1.25
C ILE A 187 11.25 -11.11 2.73
N TYR A 188 11.30 -10.06 3.56
CA TYR A 188 11.24 -10.22 5.01
C TYR A 188 9.82 -10.23 5.61
N THR A 189 8.78 -10.28 4.77
CA THR A 189 7.38 -10.21 5.23
C THR A 189 7.08 -11.28 6.28
N VAL A 190 7.49 -12.52 6.02
CA VAL A 190 7.22 -13.66 6.91
C VAL A 190 7.96 -13.48 8.23
N GLU A 191 9.23 -13.13 8.19
CA GLU A 191 10.10 -12.92 9.35
C GLU A 191 9.56 -11.79 10.24
N VAL A 192 9.09 -10.70 9.63
CA VAL A 192 8.46 -9.58 10.34
C VAL A 192 7.18 -10.03 11.05
N PHE A 193 6.30 -10.79 10.39
CA PHE A 193 5.06 -11.26 11.02
C PHE A 193 5.29 -12.33 12.09
N ALA A 194 6.17 -13.30 11.80
CA ALA A 194 6.59 -14.34 12.72
C ALA A 194 7.13 -13.73 14.03
N LYS A 195 8.07 -12.78 13.93
CA LYS A 195 8.63 -12.07 15.08
C LYS A 195 7.57 -11.32 15.88
N ARG A 196 6.66 -10.59 15.22
CA ARG A 196 5.59 -9.82 15.88
C ARG A 196 4.61 -10.70 16.66
N GLN A 197 4.41 -11.96 16.24
CA GLN A 197 3.46 -12.88 16.86
C GLN A 197 4.11 -13.92 17.79
N GLY A 198 5.45 -13.96 17.84
CA GLY A 198 6.17 -15.00 18.58
C GLY A 198 5.88 -16.39 18.02
N ILE A 199 5.80 -16.52 16.70
CA ILE A 199 5.59 -17.79 15.98
C ILE A 199 6.86 -18.09 15.18
N PRO A 200 7.33 -19.35 15.10
CA PRO A 200 8.45 -19.74 14.25
C PRO A 200 8.22 -19.38 12.77
N VAL A 201 9.29 -19.02 12.06
CA VAL A 201 9.23 -18.70 10.62
C VAL A 201 8.84 -19.93 9.81
N GLU A 202 9.33 -21.10 10.24
CA GLU A 202 9.10 -22.40 9.62
C GLU A 202 7.60 -22.76 9.58
N ASP A 203 6.85 -22.39 10.63
CA ASP A 203 5.40 -22.63 10.69
C ASP A 203 4.64 -21.78 9.67
N TYR A 204 5.09 -20.55 9.41
CA TYR A 204 4.55 -19.71 8.35
C TYR A 204 4.87 -20.28 6.97
N VAL A 205 6.13 -20.66 6.73
CA VAL A 205 6.57 -21.22 5.45
C VAL A 205 5.84 -22.52 5.15
N ALA A 206 5.73 -23.44 6.12
CA ALA A 206 5.01 -24.69 5.96
C ALA A 206 3.50 -24.50 5.66
N MET A 207 2.90 -23.44 6.21
CA MET A 207 1.52 -23.07 5.88
C MET A 207 1.40 -22.54 4.45
N LEU A 208 2.30 -21.62 4.05
CA LEU A 208 2.29 -21.00 2.73
C LEU A 208 2.61 -21.97 1.58
N ASP A 209 3.44 -22.98 1.85
CA ASP A 209 3.86 -23.97 0.85
C ASP A 209 2.86 -25.12 0.68
N SER A 210 1.82 -25.18 1.53
CA SER A 210 0.78 -26.21 1.47
C SER A 210 -0.51 -25.67 0.86
N GLU A 211 -0.75 -25.97 -0.42
CA GLU A 211 -1.99 -25.59 -1.11
C GLU A 211 -3.23 -26.13 -0.39
N GLU A 212 -3.20 -27.39 0.04
CA GLU A 212 -4.29 -28.03 0.79
C GLU A 212 -4.65 -27.22 2.05
N ARG A 213 -3.64 -26.83 2.83
CA ARG A 213 -3.86 -26.05 4.05
C ARG A 213 -4.30 -24.62 3.75
N MET A 214 -3.71 -23.98 2.74
CA MET A 214 -4.15 -22.66 2.28
C MET A 214 -5.64 -22.67 1.91
N GLN A 215 -6.10 -23.71 1.20
CA GLN A 215 -7.52 -23.87 0.88
C GLN A 215 -8.37 -24.12 2.12
N ALA A 216 -7.99 -25.10 2.95
CA ALA A 216 -8.79 -25.54 4.09
C ALA A 216 -8.86 -24.51 5.24
N GLU A 217 -7.81 -23.73 5.46
CA GLU A 217 -7.69 -22.87 6.64
C GLU A 217 -7.78 -21.37 6.31
N VAL A 218 -7.29 -20.92 5.16
CA VAL A 218 -7.32 -19.51 4.76
C VAL A 218 -8.49 -19.24 3.83
N PHE A 219 -8.52 -19.88 2.66
CA PHE A 219 -9.52 -19.57 1.63
C PHE A 219 -10.92 -20.11 1.93
N ALA A 220 -11.04 -21.08 2.84
CA ALA A 220 -12.32 -21.47 3.43
C ALA A 220 -12.98 -20.33 4.22
N GLN A 221 -12.17 -19.43 4.82
CA GLN A 221 -12.67 -18.29 5.58
C GLN A 221 -12.77 -17.03 4.73
N VAL A 222 -11.80 -16.82 3.83
CA VAL A 222 -11.76 -15.66 2.93
C VAL A 222 -11.57 -16.13 1.50
N PRO A 223 -12.68 -16.35 0.75
CA PRO A 223 -12.60 -16.90 -0.59
C PRO A 223 -11.75 -16.04 -1.52
N TYR A 224 -10.98 -16.66 -2.40
CA TYR A 224 -10.06 -15.95 -3.30
C TYR A 224 -10.77 -14.86 -4.14
N ARG A 225 -12.01 -15.11 -4.56
CA ARG A 225 -12.86 -14.14 -5.28
C ARG A 225 -12.99 -12.79 -4.58
N LEU A 226 -12.98 -12.76 -3.25
CA LEU A 226 -13.10 -11.52 -2.49
C LEU A 226 -11.90 -10.61 -2.73
N PHE A 227 -10.71 -11.17 -2.93
CA PHE A 227 -9.52 -10.38 -3.25
C PHE A 227 -9.53 -9.85 -4.68
N VAL A 228 -10.09 -10.62 -5.62
CA VAL A 228 -10.29 -10.18 -7.00
C VAL A 228 -11.24 -8.98 -7.01
N GLU A 229 -12.41 -9.12 -6.38
CA GLU A 229 -13.40 -8.04 -6.26
C GLU A 229 -12.84 -6.81 -5.54
N TYR A 230 -12.11 -7.02 -4.43
CA TYR A 230 -11.42 -5.95 -3.71
C TYR A 230 -10.41 -5.22 -4.60
N ARG A 231 -9.58 -5.95 -5.35
CA ARG A 231 -8.55 -5.37 -6.20
C ARG A 231 -9.14 -4.56 -7.35
N GLU A 232 -10.15 -5.09 -8.02
CA GLU A 232 -10.88 -4.39 -9.10
C GLU A 232 -11.51 -3.10 -8.58
N ALA A 233 -12.23 -3.17 -7.46
CA ALA A 233 -12.86 -2.01 -6.83
C ALA A 233 -11.82 -0.97 -6.39
N LEU A 234 -10.70 -1.42 -5.82
CA LEU A 234 -9.61 -0.56 -5.38
C LEU A 234 -8.95 0.17 -6.56
N VAL A 235 -8.64 -0.53 -7.64
CA VAL A 235 -7.99 0.05 -8.82
C VAL A 235 -8.91 1.09 -9.46
N ALA A 236 -10.21 0.79 -9.57
CA ALA A 236 -11.20 1.75 -10.05
C ALA A 236 -11.28 3.00 -9.15
N ALA A 237 -11.32 2.82 -7.83
CA ALA A 237 -11.39 3.92 -6.86
C ALA A 237 -10.12 4.80 -6.88
N ASN A 238 -8.94 4.18 -6.90
CA ASN A 238 -7.66 4.89 -6.99
C ASN A 238 -7.55 5.66 -8.32
N LEU A 239 -7.99 5.08 -9.43
CA LEU A 239 -7.99 5.75 -10.73
C LEU A 239 -8.88 7.01 -10.71
N GLN A 240 -10.07 6.92 -10.13
CA GLN A 240 -10.96 8.07 -9.94
C GLN A 240 -10.31 9.15 -9.06
N LEU A 241 -9.68 8.75 -7.96
CA LEU A 241 -8.98 9.65 -7.06
C LEU A 241 -7.81 10.38 -7.76
N MET A 242 -7.00 9.65 -8.52
CA MET A 242 -5.91 10.23 -9.33
C MET A 242 -6.46 11.26 -10.33
N GLN A 243 -7.56 10.94 -11.01
CA GLN A 243 -8.20 11.86 -11.96
C GLN A 243 -8.75 13.11 -11.26
N GLN A 244 -9.34 12.97 -10.07
CA GLN A 244 -9.86 14.08 -9.30
C GLN A 244 -8.74 15.03 -8.83
N LEU A 245 -7.64 14.47 -8.33
CA LEU A 245 -6.56 15.23 -7.71
C LEU A 245 -5.64 15.87 -8.75
N LEU A 246 -5.13 15.07 -9.69
CA LEU A 246 -4.15 15.53 -10.69
C LEU A 246 -4.82 16.08 -11.95
N GLY A 247 -6.10 15.79 -12.19
CA GLY A 247 -6.82 16.34 -13.34
C GLY A 247 -6.94 17.87 -13.32
N LYS A 248 -6.85 18.49 -12.14
CA LYS A 248 -6.82 19.96 -11.99
C LYS A 248 -5.51 20.56 -12.52
N LEU A 249 -4.38 19.93 -12.24
CA LEU A 249 -3.04 20.37 -12.69
C LEU A 249 -2.93 20.40 -14.22
N ILE A 250 -3.44 19.35 -14.88
CA ILE A 250 -3.39 19.25 -16.35
C ILE A 250 -4.25 20.31 -17.05
N ARG A 251 -5.31 20.80 -16.39
CA ARG A 251 -6.20 21.82 -16.96
C ARG A 251 -5.64 23.24 -16.86
N THR A 252 -4.68 23.48 -15.96
CA THR A 252 -4.09 24.80 -15.74
C THR A 252 -2.90 25.11 -16.66
N GLU A 253 -2.42 24.15 -17.44
CA GLU A 253 -1.33 24.33 -18.42
C GLU A 253 -1.80 24.63 -19.86
N LYS A 254 -3.09 24.93 -20.05
CA LYS A 254 -3.68 25.39 -21.32
C LYS A 254 -4.14 26.83 -21.23
#